data_AF-A0A9E6F523-F1
#
_entry.id   AF-A0A9E6F523-F1
#
_cell.length_a   1.000
_cell.length_b   1.000
_cell.length_c   1.000
_cell.angle_alpha   90.00
_cell.angle_beta   90.00
_cell.angle_gamma   90.00
#
_symmetry.space_group_name_H-M   'P 1'
#
loop_
_entity.id
_entity.type
_entity.pdbx_description
1 polymer ?
#
loop_
_entity_poly.entity_id
_entity_poly.type
_entity_poly.pdbx_seq_one_letter_code
_entity_poly.pdbx_strand_id
1 'polypeptide(L)'
;ILDRIFYHGIFPSPYYIARRRNTFIIGLDHEPLPDCFCSSMNHHMVTKGFDIFCSDIGDRYYILINSANAFNFLKGFELVEPTRADNKLYIERRKLIKKSFQTRVEMSGLTSFLDIEFKSPIWKNWGDKCLNCGTCAMVCPTCYCYQVEENISVDLKKASKDQMRYSCTIVDFAEVAGGHNFRPHKEDRLKYRFYHHYHGFAENSSDPICVGCNRCGRACLAGINPKDVINDLRMENENKL
;
A
#
# COMPACT_ATOMS: atom_id res chain seq x y z
N ILE A 1 -0.94 5.96 6.30
CA ILE A 1 -0.57 4.56 6.62
C ILE A 1 0.81 4.53 7.27
N LEU A 2 1.89 4.84 6.55
CA LEU A 2 3.26 4.81 7.09
C LEU A 2 3.47 5.70 8.33
N ASP A 3 2.84 6.89 8.39
CA ASP A 3 2.89 7.75 9.60
C ASP A 3 2.38 7.00 10.86
N ARG A 4 1.36 6.14 10.75
CA ARG A 4 0.87 5.38 11.91
C ARG A 4 1.92 4.40 12.43
N ILE A 5 2.71 3.84 11.53
CA ILE A 5 3.68 2.79 11.83
C ILE A 5 4.97 3.40 12.34
N PHE A 6 5.51 4.38 11.60
CA PHE A 6 6.83 4.93 11.85
C PHE A 6 6.84 6.23 12.65
N TYR A 7 5.71 6.94 12.74
CA TYR A 7 5.61 8.19 13.51
C TYR A 7 4.84 7.98 14.82
N HIS A 8 3.72 7.26 14.76
CA HIS A 8 2.82 7.05 15.90
C HIS A 8 2.86 5.62 16.47
N GLY A 9 3.74 4.77 15.94
CA GLY A 9 3.91 3.41 16.43
C GLY A 9 4.53 3.37 17.83
N ILE A 10 4.56 2.19 18.44
CA ILE A 10 5.15 1.97 19.78
C ILE A 10 6.61 2.42 19.83
N PHE A 11 7.35 2.19 18.74
CA PHE A 11 8.74 2.62 18.57
C PHE A 11 8.86 3.52 17.32
N PRO A 12 8.61 4.83 17.45
CA PRO A 12 8.72 5.76 16.33
C PRO A 12 10.13 5.79 15.75
N SER A 13 10.25 5.78 14.42
CA SER A 13 11.53 5.83 13.73
C SER A 13 12.03 7.28 13.62
N PRO A 14 13.16 7.64 14.26
CA PRO A 14 13.68 9.01 14.18
C PRO A 14 14.03 9.40 12.75
N TYR A 15 14.52 8.46 11.94
CA TYR A 15 14.86 8.67 10.53
C TYR A 15 13.62 8.97 9.68
N TYR A 16 12.53 8.23 9.90
CA TYR A 16 11.27 8.48 9.20
C TYR A 16 10.70 9.85 9.59
N ILE A 17 10.66 10.16 10.88
CA ILE A 17 10.14 11.43 11.41
C ILE A 17 10.92 12.61 10.83
N ALA A 18 12.25 12.54 10.85
CA ALA A 18 13.10 13.58 10.29
C ALA A 18 12.81 13.80 8.80
N ARG A 19 12.75 12.73 8.00
CA ARG A 19 12.40 12.85 6.57
C ARG A 19 10.99 13.41 6.38
N ARG A 20 10.00 12.87 7.08
CA ARG A 20 8.59 13.24 6.97
C ARG A 20 8.33 14.71 7.31
N ARG A 21 9.02 15.27 8.32
CA ARG A 21 8.94 16.70 8.70
C ARG A 21 9.61 17.64 7.69
N ASN A 22 10.63 17.15 6.99
CA ASN A 22 11.36 17.91 5.97
C ASN A 22 10.88 17.62 4.54
N THR A 23 9.73 16.98 4.37
CA THR A 23 9.14 16.67 3.07
C THR A 23 7.85 17.46 2.88
N PHE A 24 7.80 18.23 1.79
CA PHE A 24 6.58 18.87 1.30
C PHE A 24 5.90 17.94 0.28
N ILE A 25 4.64 17.59 0.51
CA ILE A 25 3.92 16.58 -0.29
C ILE A 25 2.87 17.27 -1.16
N ILE A 26 3.07 17.19 -2.47
CA ILE A 26 2.08 17.60 -3.47
C ILE A 26 1.45 16.36 -4.08
N GLY A 27 0.13 16.22 -3.93
CA GLY A 27 -0.66 15.17 -4.57
C GLY A 27 -1.29 15.65 -5.86
N LEU A 28 -1.54 14.72 -6.79
CA LEU A 28 -2.25 14.95 -8.03
C LEU A 28 -3.26 13.82 -8.23
N ASP A 29 -4.45 14.16 -8.71
CA ASP A 29 -5.40 13.16 -9.18
C ASP A 29 -4.80 12.30 -10.31
N HIS A 30 -5.20 11.02 -10.34
CA HIS A 30 -4.80 10.11 -11.41
C HIS A 30 -6.03 9.61 -12.17
N GLU A 31 -5.85 9.31 -13.45
CA GLU A 31 -6.82 8.50 -14.18
C GLU A 31 -6.81 7.08 -13.65
N PRO A 32 -7.97 6.48 -13.33
CA PRO A 32 -8.05 5.09 -12.91
C PRO A 32 -7.43 4.15 -13.93
N LEU A 33 -6.53 3.29 -13.45
CA LEU A 33 -6.01 2.20 -14.26
C LEU A 33 -7.08 1.10 -14.41
N PRO A 34 -7.14 0.37 -15.54
CA PRO A 34 -8.14 -0.68 -15.78
C PRO A 34 -8.22 -1.73 -14.66
N ASP A 35 -7.08 -2.02 -14.03
CA ASP A 35 -6.88 -3.08 -13.06
C ASP A 35 -6.74 -2.59 -11.61
N CYS A 36 -6.84 -1.28 -11.36
CA CYS A 36 -6.84 -0.75 -10.00
C CYS A 36 -8.23 -0.86 -9.34
N PHE A 37 -8.23 -1.04 -8.02
CA PHE A 37 -9.42 -1.18 -7.19
C PHE A 37 -9.34 -0.26 -5.97
N CYS A 38 -8.64 0.87 -6.07
CA CYS A 38 -8.54 1.85 -4.97
C CYS A 38 -9.91 2.48 -4.63
N SER A 39 -10.86 2.46 -5.57
CA SER A 39 -12.26 2.82 -5.33
C SER A 39 -12.96 1.84 -4.39
N SER A 40 -12.78 0.53 -4.58
CA SER A 40 -13.26 -0.52 -3.66
C SER A 40 -12.67 -0.38 -2.24
N MET A 41 -11.48 0.20 -2.13
CA MET A 41 -10.82 0.50 -0.84
C MET A 41 -11.17 1.88 -0.26
N ASN A 42 -12.06 2.65 -0.90
CA ASN A 42 -12.37 4.03 -0.50
C ASN A 42 -11.14 4.97 -0.47
N HIS A 43 -10.15 4.72 -1.31
CA HIS A 43 -8.92 5.52 -1.44
C HIS A 43 -8.84 6.35 -2.73
N HIS A 44 -9.89 6.33 -3.54
CA HIS A 44 -10.01 7.16 -4.74
C HIS A 44 -10.20 8.67 -4.42
N MET A 45 -10.51 9.03 -3.17
CA MET A 45 -10.54 10.41 -2.68
C MET A 45 -9.49 10.58 -1.59
N VAL A 46 -8.61 11.57 -1.75
CA VAL A 46 -7.55 11.88 -0.79
C VAL A 46 -7.91 13.17 -0.06
N THR A 47 -8.06 13.10 1.26
CA THR A 47 -8.44 14.24 2.09
C THR A 47 -7.39 14.61 3.14
N LYS A 48 -6.33 13.80 3.27
CA LYS A 48 -5.28 13.97 4.28
C LYS A 48 -3.95 13.40 3.79
N GLY A 49 -2.88 13.78 4.46
CA GLY A 49 -1.54 13.23 4.22
C GLY A 49 -0.74 13.94 3.12
N PHE A 50 -1.19 15.12 2.70
CA PHE A 50 -0.52 16.01 1.75
C PHE A 50 -0.50 17.44 2.31
N ASP A 51 0.36 18.28 1.73
CA ASP A 51 0.40 19.73 1.93
C ASP A 51 -0.51 20.42 0.91
N ILE A 52 -0.39 20.02 -0.36
CA ILE A 52 -1.21 20.47 -1.48
C ILE A 52 -1.76 19.27 -2.24
N PHE A 53 -3.01 19.32 -2.69
CA PHE A 53 -3.57 18.34 -3.62
C PHE A 53 -4.21 19.02 -4.81
N CYS A 54 -3.76 18.66 -6.01
CA CYS A 54 -4.18 19.26 -7.26
C CYS A 54 -5.15 18.32 -7.99
N SER A 55 -6.29 18.85 -8.42
CA SER A 55 -7.25 18.16 -9.28
C SER A 55 -7.33 18.88 -10.63
N ASP A 56 -7.02 18.18 -11.71
CA ASP A 56 -7.08 18.73 -13.06
C ASP A 56 -8.52 19.00 -13.48
N ILE A 57 -8.87 20.25 -13.78
CA ILE A 57 -10.20 20.67 -14.24
C ILE A 57 -10.17 21.20 -15.69
N GLY A 58 -9.12 20.89 -16.46
CA GLY A 58 -8.92 21.36 -17.84
C GLY A 58 -7.84 22.44 -17.91
N ASP A 59 -8.24 23.70 -18.08
CA ASP A 59 -7.30 24.81 -18.23
C ASP A 59 -6.56 25.19 -16.93
N ARG A 60 -7.00 24.64 -15.79
CA ARG A 60 -6.52 24.98 -14.45
C ARG A 60 -6.52 23.75 -13.53
N TYR A 61 -5.83 23.88 -12.39
CA TYR A 61 -5.90 22.94 -11.29
C TYR A 61 -6.75 23.49 -10.15
N TYR A 62 -7.67 22.68 -9.66
CA TYR A 62 -8.37 22.91 -8.40
C TYR A 62 -7.47 22.47 -7.24
N ILE A 63 -7.11 23.39 -6.36
CA ILE A 63 -6.09 23.15 -5.32
C ILE A 63 -6.74 23.03 -3.94
N LEU A 64 -6.48 21.93 -3.25
CA LEU A 64 -6.79 21.74 -1.84
C LEU A 64 -5.54 22.00 -1.00
N ILE A 65 -5.63 22.93 -0.05
CA ILE A 65 -4.56 23.31 0.86
C ILE A 65 -4.81 22.63 2.20
N ASN A 66 -3.81 21.90 2.71
CA ASN A 66 -3.96 21.10 3.93
C ASN A 66 -2.83 21.33 4.96
N SER A 67 -1.98 22.36 4.77
CA SER A 67 -0.98 22.78 5.76
C SER A 67 -0.69 24.29 5.73
N ALA A 68 -0.22 24.83 6.85
CA ALA A 68 0.23 26.23 6.93
C ALA A 68 1.47 26.48 6.05
N ASN A 69 2.33 25.46 5.90
CA ASN A 69 3.47 25.51 4.98
C ASN A 69 2.99 25.62 3.53
N ALA A 70 1.94 24.89 3.14
CA ALA A 70 1.35 25.01 1.82
C ALA A 70 0.80 26.41 1.56
N PHE A 71 0.08 26.98 2.52
CA PHE A 71 -0.43 28.34 2.40
C PHE A 71 0.68 29.36 2.18
N ASN A 72 1.79 29.27 2.92
CA ASN A 72 2.93 30.17 2.75
C ASN A 72 3.68 29.94 1.42
N PHE A 73 3.85 28.68 1.01
CA PHE A 73 4.45 28.32 -0.28
C PHE A 73 3.67 28.92 -1.45
N LEU A 74 2.34 28.86 -1.37
CA LEU A 74 1.44 29.33 -2.40
C LEU A 74 1.40 30.85 -2.58
N LYS A 75 1.87 31.65 -1.59
CA LYS A 75 2.00 33.11 -1.73
C LYS A 75 2.95 33.55 -2.86
N GLY A 76 3.85 32.66 -3.28
CA GLY A 76 4.76 32.92 -4.40
C GLY A 76 4.12 32.73 -5.78
N PHE A 77 2.84 32.34 -5.85
CA PHE A 77 2.13 32.05 -7.08
C PHE A 77 0.93 32.98 -7.25
N GLU A 78 0.60 33.31 -8.49
CA GLU A 78 -0.66 33.97 -8.81
C GLU A 78 -1.81 32.97 -8.73
N LEU A 79 -2.52 32.99 -7.61
CA LEU A 79 -3.70 32.16 -7.38
C LEU A 79 -4.98 32.99 -7.53
N VAL A 80 -6.03 32.31 -7.98
CA VAL A 80 -7.38 32.85 -8.06
C VAL A 80 -8.31 32.02 -7.20
N GLU A 81 -9.23 32.70 -6.51
CA GLU A 81 -10.29 32.01 -5.77
C GLU A 81 -11.20 31.24 -6.75
N PRO A 82 -11.59 29.99 -6.41
CA PRO A 82 -12.41 29.17 -7.29
C PRO A 82 -13.80 29.79 -7.48
N THR A 83 -14.19 29.95 -8.75
CA THR A 83 -15.52 30.44 -9.12
C THR A 83 -16.57 29.32 -9.00
N ARG A 84 -17.86 29.68 -9.13
CA ARG A 84 -18.95 28.68 -9.25
C ARG A 84 -18.75 27.74 -10.45
N ALA A 85 -18.15 28.23 -11.53
CA ALA A 85 -17.85 27.42 -12.71
C ALA A 85 -16.74 26.40 -12.41
N ASP A 86 -15.67 26.83 -11.72
CA ASP A 86 -14.57 25.95 -11.31
C ASP A 86 -15.05 24.84 -10.37
N ASN A 87 -15.93 25.17 -9.42
CA ASN A 87 -16.56 24.19 -8.53
C ASN A 87 -17.38 23.14 -9.31
N LYS A 88 -18.08 23.56 -10.37
CA LYS A 88 -18.84 22.64 -11.23
C LYS A 88 -17.90 21.71 -12.00
N LEU A 89 -16.83 22.25 -12.59
CA LEU A 89 -15.81 21.46 -13.29
C LEU A 89 -15.13 20.46 -12.36
N TYR A 90 -14.80 20.86 -11.13
CA TYR A 90 -14.26 19.95 -10.11
C TYR A 90 -15.24 18.79 -9.81
N ILE A 91 -16.53 19.09 -9.59
CA ILE A 91 -17.54 18.05 -9.34
C ILE A 91 -17.68 17.11 -10.56
N GLU A 92 -17.69 17.64 -11.78
CA GLU A 92 -17.74 16.85 -13.01
C GLU A 92 -16.51 15.96 -13.17
N ARG A 93 -15.31 16.49 -12.88
CA ARG A 93 -14.07 15.73 -12.83
C ARG A 93 -14.14 14.58 -11.85
N ARG A 94 -14.60 14.82 -10.62
CA ARG A 94 -14.76 13.77 -9.60
C ARG A 94 -15.76 12.69 -10.04
N LYS A 95 -16.87 13.08 -10.71
CA LYS A 95 -17.83 12.14 -11.29
C LYS A 95 -17.21 11.30 -12.41
N LEU A 96 -16.40 11.91 -13.27
CA LEU A 96 -15.70 11.23 -14.36
C LEU A 96 -14.73 10.18 -13.83
N ILE A 97 -13.85 10.55 -12.89
CA ILE A 97 -12.90 9.63 -12.24
C ILE A 97 -13.66 8.47 -11.61
N LYS A 98 -14.73 8.75 -10.85
CA LYS A 98 -15.54 7.69 -10.21
C LYS A 98 -16.17 6.72 -11.21
N LYS A 99 -16.58 7.20 -12.39
CA LYS A 99 -17.15 6.34 -13.46
C LYS A 99 -16.08 5.56 -14.24
N SER A 100 -14.83 6.00 -14.20
CA SER A 100 -13.73 5.42 -15.00
C SER A 100 -13.09 4.18 -14.37
N PHE A 101 -13.45 3.83 -13.14
CA PHE A 101 -13.02 2.58 -12.51
C PHE A 101 -13.66 1.36 -13.18
N GLN A 102 -12.83 0.45 -13.71
CA GLN A 102 -13.28 -0.75 -14.42
C GLN A 102 -13.27 -2.00 -13.53
N THR A 103 -12.35 -2.07 -12.56
CA THR A 103 -12.25 -3.20 -11.63
C THR A 103 -12.98 -2.88 -10.33
N ARG A 104 -13.82 -3.83 -9.88
CA ARG A 104 -14.42 -3.84 -8.55
C ARG A 104 -14.04 -5.12 -7.83
N VAL A 105 -13.66 -4.97 -6.56
CA VAL A 105 -13.40 -6.08 -5.64
C VAL A 105 -14.31 -5.90 -4.43
N GLU A 106 -14.93 -6.99 -3.98
CA GLU A 106 -15.75 -7.00 -2.78
C GLU A 106 -14.85 -6.97 -1.54
N MET A 107 -14.82 -5.83 -0.84
CA MET A 107 -13.96 -5.61 0.32
C MET A 107 -14.73 -5.66 1.64
N SER A 108 -16.07 -5.73 1.61
CA SER A 108 -16.88 -5.83 2.82
C SER A 108 -16.55 -7.09 3.60
N GLY A 109 -16.28 -6.93 4.89
CA GLY A 109 -15.93 -8.02 5.81
C GLY A 109 -14.65 -8.78 5.45
N LEU A 110 -13.78 -8.24 4.58
CA LEU A 110 -12.61 -8.98 4.09
C LEU A 110 -11.70 -9.48 5.22
N THR A 111 -11.51 -8.69 6.27
CA THR A 111 -10.72 -9.07 7.46
C THR A 111 -11.26 -10.36 8.07
N SER A 112 -12.54 -10.38 8.47
CA SER A 112 -13.18 -11.57 9.06
C SER A 112 -13.28 -12.73 8.07
N PHE A 113 -13.49 -12.43 6.79
CA PHE A 113 -13.53 -13.42 5.73
C PHE A 113 -12.18 -14.15 5.57
N LEU A 114 -11.06 -13.42 5.63
CA LEU A 114 -9.74 -14.03 5.63
C LEU A 114 -9.59 -14.99 6.80
N ASP A 115 -10.04 -14.64 8.01
CA ASP A 115 -9.96 -15.55 9.17
C ASP A 115 -10.70 -16.88 8.92
N ILE A 116 -11.86 -16.85 8.27
CA ILE A 116 -12.62 -18.05 7.88
C ILE A 116 -11.84 -18.88 6.86
N GLU A 117 -11.27 -18.23 5.84
CA GLU A 117 -10.54 -18.90 4.75
C GLU A 117 -9.07 -19.18 5.05
N PHE A 118 -8.65 -19.19 6.32
CA PHE A 118 -7.23 -19.38 6.70
C PHE A 118 -6.64 -20.72 6.19
N LYS A 119 -7.48 -21.76 6.10
CA LYS A 119 -7.11 -23.11 5.62
C LYS A 119 -7.57 -23.40 4.19
N SER A 120 -7.97 -22.38 3.43
CA SER A 120 -8.43 -22.55 2.06
C SER A 120 -7.34 -23.21 1.17
N PRO A 121 -7.71 -24.21 0.33
CA PRO A 121 -6.83 -24.77 -0.70
C PRO A 121 -6.42 -23.74 -1.76
N ILE A 122 -7.15 -22.63 -1.92
CA ILE A 122 -6.81 -21.54 -2.86
C ILE A 122 -5.44 -20.94 -2.53
N TRP A 123 -5.05 -20.91 -1.25
CA TRP A 123 -3.70 -20.48 -0.86
C TRP A 123 -2.61 -21.34 -1.50
N LYS A 124 -2.83 -22.66 -1.57
CA LYS A 124 -1.91 -23.59 -2.22
C LYS A 124 -1.88 -23.37 -3.73
N ASN A 125 -3.05 -23.23 -4.37
CA ASN A 125 -3.15 -22.99 -5.81
C ASN A 125 -2.37 -21.74 -6.26
N TRP A 126 -2.47 -20.65 -5.51
CA TRP A 126 -1.71 -19.43 -5.79
C TRP A 126 -0.26 -19.50 -5.30
N GLY A 127 0.00 -20.21 -4.20
CA GLY A 127 1.35 -20.47 -3.68
C GLY A 127 2.21 -21.26 -4.67
N ASP A 128 1.63 -22.23 -5.37
CA ASP A 128 2.31 -23.03 -6.39
C ASP A 128 2.83 -22.17 -7.55
N LYS A 129 2.06 -21.14 -7.95
CA LYS A 129 2.47 -20.15 -8.95
C LYS A 129 3.51 -19.15 -8.43
N CYS A 130 3.51 -18.85 -7.14
CA CYS A 130 4.34 -17.79 -6.57
C CYS A 130 5.83 -18.13 -6.67
N LEU A 131 6.64 -17.16 -7.12
CA LEU A 131 8.10 -17.32 -7.18
C LEU A 131 8.83 -16.91 -5.89
N ASN A 132 8.11 -16.40 -4.87
CA ASN A 132 8.70 -15.87 -3.62
C ASN A 132 9.83 -14.84 -3.84
N CYS A 133 9.77 -14.08 -4.95
CA CYS A 133 10.83 -13.18 -5.39
C CYS A 133 10.81 -11.77 -4.76
N GLY A 134 9.82 -11.44 -3.92
CA GLY A 134 9.75 -10.13 -3.25
C GLY A 134 9.37 -8.93 -4.14
N THR A 135 9.33 -9.06 -5.47
CA THR A 135 9.05 -7.96 -6.41
C THR A 135 7.80 -7.16 -6.04
N CYS A 136 6.71 -7.86 -5.69
CA CYS A 136 5.45 -7.25 -5.30
C CYS A 136 5.55 -6.35 -4.06
N ALA A 137 6.47 -6.64 -3.13
CA ALA A 137 6.72 -5.84 -1.94
C ALA A 137 7.65 -4.67 -2.22
N MET A 138 8.68 -4.86 -3.06
CA MET A 138 9.61 -3.79 -3.45
C MET A 138 8.91 -2.66 -4.19
N VAL A 139 7.89 -2.99 -4.98
CA VAL A 139 7.00 -2.01 -5.60
C VAL A 139 5.79 -1.66 -4.75
N CYS A 140 5.65 -2.03 -3.48
CA CYS A 140 4.49 -1.62 -2.70
C CYS A 140 4.85 -0.42 -1.82
N PRO A 141 4.16 0.74 -1.94
CA PRO A 141 4.53 1.92 -1.16
C PRO A 141 4.15 1.77 0.31
N THR A 142 3.27 0.83 0.64
CA THR A 142 2.85 0.53 2.00
C THR A 142 3.52 -0.71 2.56
N CYS A 143 4.40 -1.39 1.82
CA CYS A 143 5.27 -2.40 2.42
C CYS A 143 6.45 -1.73 3.12
N TYR A 144 6.71 -2.18 4.34
CA TYR A 144 7.66 -1.51 5.24
C TYR A 144 8.56 -2.48 6.00
N CYS A 145 8.47 -3.78 5.73
CA CYS A 145 9.39 -4.77 6.28
C CYS A 145 10.82 -4.49 5.82
N TYR A 146 11.78 -4.80 6.69
CA TYR A 146 13.19 -4.58 6.45
C TYR A 146 14.00 -5.71 7.08
N GLN A 147 15.24 -5.84 6.63
CA GLN A 147 16.27 -6.68 7.25
C GLN A 147 17.44 -5.78 7.62
N VAL A 148 18.21 -6.22 8.61
CA VAL A 148 19.48 -5.62 8.99
C VAL A 148 20.58 -6.61 8.63
N GLU A 149 21.55 -6.16 7.87
CA GLU A 149 22.78 -6.88 7.60
C GLU A 149 23.90 -6.30 8.46
N GLU A 150 24.71 -7.17 9.05
CA GLU A 150 25.85 -6.76 9.87
C GLU A 150 27.15 -7.10 9.12
N ASN A 151 27.91 -6.06 8.79
CA ASN A 151 29.16 -6.20 8.06
C ASN A 151 30.32 -5.92 9.02
N ILE A 152 31.25 -6.87 9.16
CA ILE A 152 32.47 -6.70 9.96
C ILE A 152 33.65 -6.66 9.00
N SER A 153 34.49 -5.63 9.12
CA SER A 153 35.70 -5.54 8.28
C SER A 153 36.63 -6.71 8.58
N VAL A 154 37.36 -7.17 7.55
CA VAL A 154 38.26 -8.33 7.67
C VAL A 154 39.35 -8.10 8.72
N ASP A 155 39.78 -6.86 8.93
CA ASP A 155 40.75 -6.48 9.97
C ASP A 155 40.14 -6.31 11.38
N LEU A 156 38.83 -6.56 11.52
CA LEU A 156 38.03 -6.44 12.75
C LEU A 156 38.03 -5.04 13.38
N LYS A 157 38.42 -3.99 12.64
CA LYS A 157 38.48 -2.62 13.15
C LYS A 157 37.19 -1.82 12.94
N LYS A 158 36.29 -2.30 12.09
CA LYS A 158 35.05 -1.62 11.73
C LYS A 158 33.91 -2.62 11.68
N ALA A 159 32.73 -2.17 12.10
CA ALA A 159 31.48 -2.87 11.87
C ALA A 159 30.43 -1.86 11.41
N SER A 160 29.54 -2.28 10.52
CA SER A 160 28.34 -1.53 10.15
C SER A 160 27.10 -2.40 10.31
N LYS A 161 25.96 -1.74 10.53
CA LYS A 161 24.64 -2.34 10.44
C LYS A 161 23.86 -1.60 9.39
N ASP A 162 23.51 -2.32 8.33
CA ASP A 162 22.88 -1.76 7.14
C ASP A 162 21.43 -2.23 7.08
N GLN A 163 20.50 -1.27 7.17
CA GLN A 163 19.08 -1.57 7.06
C GLN A 163 18.65 -1.49 5.59
N MET A 164 18.11 -2.59 5.07
CA MET A 164 17.59 -2.66 3.70
C MET A 164 16.11 -3.08 3.68
N ARG A 165 15.37 -2.62 2.66
CA ARG A 165 13.99 -3.08 2.45
C ARG A 165 13.98 -4.58 2.20
N TYR A 166 13.07 -5.27 2.86
CA TYR A 166 12.95 -6.72 2.76
C TYR A 166 11.48 -7.13 2.70
N SER A 167 11.20 -8.40 2.40
CA SER A 167 9.85 -8.85 2.14
C SER A 167 9.52 -10.14 2.86
N CYS A 168 8.35 -10.16 3.49
CA CYS A 168 7.74 -11.36 4.07
C CYS A 168 7.46 -12.48 3.07
N THR A 169 7.64 -12.23 1.76
CA THR A 169 7.51 -13.23 0.71
C THR A 169 8.82 -13.94 0.35
N ILE A 170 9.97 -13.47 0.85
CA ILE A 170 11.27 -14.07 0.59
C ILE A 170 11.49 -15.24 1.56
N VAL A 171 12.22 -16.26 1.11
CA VAL A 171 12.30 -17.59 1.73
C VAL A 171 12.76 -17.53 3.18
N ASP A 172 13.86 -16.84 3.44
CA ASP A 172 14.56 -16.72 4.72
C ASP A 172 13.96 -15.66 5.67
N PHE A 173 12.95 -14.88 5.23
CA PHE A 173 12.37 -13.81 6.05
C PHE A 173 11.86 -14.30 7.42
N ALA A 174 11.29 -15.51 7.44
CA ALA A 174 10.73 -16.12 8.64
C ALA A 174 11.67 -17.21 9.24
N GLU A 175 12.91 -17.26 8.78
CA GLU A 175 13.94 -18.13 9.34
C GLU A 175 14.51 -17.51 10.62
N VAL A 176 14.72 -18.34 11.64
CA VAL A 176 15.29 -17.94 12.92
C VAL A 176 16.53 -18.77 13.25
N ALA A 177 17.26 -18.35 14.28
CA ALA A 177 18.42 -19.07 14.78
C ALA A 177 18.10 -20.56 15.00
N GLY A 178 18.97 -21.44 14.48
CA GLY A 178 18.75 -22.89 14.46
C GLY A 178 18.14 -23.42 13.16
N GLY A 179 17.91 -22.57 12.15
CA GLY A 179 17.45 -22.98 10.80
C GLY A 179 15.96 -23.31 10.73
N HIS A 180 15.20 -23.04 11.80
CA HIS A 180 13.75 -23.19 11.78
C HIS A 180 13.12 -22.04 10.99
N ASN A 181 12.18 -22.35 10.11
CA ASN A 181 11.46 -21.36 9.32
C ASN A 181 9.96 -21.47 9.61
N PHE A 182 9.37 -20.40 10.15
CA PHE A 182 7.95 -20.37 10.53
C PHE A 182 7.00 -20.31 9.33
N ARG A 183 7.52 -20.08 8.12
CA ARG A 183 6.74 -20.05 6.87
C ARG A 183 7.52 -20.77 5.78
N PRO A 184 7.72 -22.09 5.89
CA PRO A 184 8.61 -22.82 5.00
C PRO A 184 8.04 -22.92 3.57
N HIS A 185 6.71 -22.93 3.42
CA HIS A 185 6.05 -23.12 2.13
C HIS A 185 5.64 -21.79 1.46
N LYS A 186 5.47 -21.83 0.14
CA LYS A 186 5.21 -20.64 -0.69
C LYS A 186 3.86 -20.01 -0.37
N GLU A 187 2.86 -20.86 -0.14
CA GLU A 187 1.50 -20.52 0.25
C GLU A 187 1.45 -19.82 1.61
N ASP A 188 2.30 -20.21 2.57
CA ASP A 188 2.34 -19.58 3.90
C ASP A 188 2.79 -18.12 3.79
N ARG A 189 3.82 -17.88 2.99
CA ARG A 189 4.37 -16.55 2.73
C ARG A 189 3.41 -15.67 1.93
N LEU A 190 2.78 -16.25 0.89
CA LEU A 190 1.78 -15.57 0.10
C LEU A 190 0.57 -15.19 0.96
N LYS A 191 0.01 -16.15 1.69
CA LYS A 191 -1.10 -15.94 2.63
C LYS A 191 -0.74 -14.84 3.62
N TYR A 192 0.42 -14.93 4.27
CA TYR A 192 0.85 -13.93 5.23
C TYR A 192 0.89 -12.50 4.66
N ARG A 193 1.32 -12.33 3.41
CA ARG A 193 1.26 -11.03 2.74
C ARG A 193 -0.16 -10.48 2.65
N PHE A 194 -1.16 -11.32 2.32
CA PHE A 194 -2.56 -10.89 2.27
C PHE A 194 -3.08 -10.52 3.65
N TYR A 195 -2.80 -11.31 4.69
CA TYR A 195 -3.19 -10.94 6.06
C TYR A 195 -2.53 -9.62 6.48
N HIS A 196 -1.24 -9.45 6.23
CA HIS A 196 -0.56 -8.19 6.55
C HIS A 196 -1.15 -6.98 5.83
N HIS A 197 -1.65 -7.18 4.60
CA HIS A 197 -2.22 -6.12 3.78
C HIS A 197 -3.69 -5.79 4.08
N TYR A 198 -4.49 -6.79 4.46
CA TYR A 198 -5.95 -6.70 4.51
C TYR A 198 -6.54 -7.02 5.89
N HIS A 199 -5.88 -7.82 6.71
CA HIS A 199 -6.27 -8.07 8.10
C HIS A 199 -5.70 -7.02 9.05
N GLY A 200 -4.51 -6.48 8.71
CA GLY A 200 -3.78 -5.57 9.55
C GLY A 200 -3.01 -6.29 10.66
N PHE A 201 -2.26 -5.53 11.46
CA PHE A 201 -1.45 -6.01 12.58
C PHE A 201 -1.71 -5.13 13.80
N ALA A 202 -1.30 -5.59 14.99
CA ALA A 202 -1.50 -4.83 16.24
C ALA A 202 -1.00 -3.37 16.15
N GLU A 203 0.11 -3.14 15.45
CA GLU A 203 0.74 -1.83 15.25
C GLU A 203 -0.08 -0.85 14.39
N ASN A 204 -1.10 -1.33 13.66
CA ASN A 204 -1.93 -0.53 12.78
C ASN A 204 -3.43 -0.60 13.13
N SER A 205 -3.78 -1.04 14.34
CA SER A 205 -5.17 -1.17 14.80
C SER A 205 -6.04 -2.09 13.93
N SER A 206 -5.43 -3.08 13.26
CA SER A 206 -6.12 -4.01 12.34
C SER A 206 -6.74 -3.34 11.10
N ASP A 207 -6.23 -2.17 10.70
CA ASP A 207 -6.67 -1.54 9.46
C ASP A 207 -5.90 -2.09 8.25
N PRO A 208 -6.57 -2.29 7.10
CA PRO A 208 -5.88 -2.61 5.84
C PRO A 208 -4.84 -1.54 5.47
N ILE A 209 -3.68 -1.99 4.97
CA ILE A 209 -2.61 -1.11 4.45
C ILE A 209 -2.54 -1.12 2.93
N CYS A 210 -3.31 -1.97 2.25
CA CYS A 210 -3.40 -1.95 0.79
C CYS A 210 -4.23 -0.74 0.32
N VAL A 211 -3.71 0.03 -0.65
CA VAL A 211 -4.44 1.17 -1.22
C VAL A 211 -5.21 0.85 -2.50
N GLY A 212 -5.15 -0.40 -2.99
CA GLY A 212 -5.83 -0.82 -4.21
C GLY A 212 -5.23 -0.30 -5.53
N CYS A 213 -3.98 0.18 -5.54
CA CYS A 213 -3.32 0.70 -6.76
C CYS A 213 -2.90 -0.38 -7.78
N ASN A 214 -2.99 -1.66 -7.40
CA ASN A 214 -2.51 -2.83 -8.16
C ASN A 214 -1.08 -2.78 -8.72
N ARG A 215 -0.20 -1.93 -8.18
CA ARG A 215 1.21 -1.86 -8.62
C ARG A 215 1.94 -3.20 -8.41
N CYS A 216 1.62 -3.90 -7.32
CA CYS A 216 2.17 -5.22 -7.00
C CYS A 216 1.69 -6.32 -7.96
N GLY A 217 0.44 -6.28 -8.43
CA GLY A 217 -0.09 -7.25 -9.39
C GLY A 217 0.56 -7.10 -10.76
N ARG A 218 0.69 -5.86 -11.27
CA ARG A 218 1.34 -5.58 -12.56
C ARG A 218 2.83 -5.93 -12.58
N ALA A 219 3.52 -5.81 -11.44
CA ALA A 219 4.93 -6.17 -11.33
C ALA A 219 5.16 -7.67 -11.05
N CYS A 220 4.10 -8.46 -10.86
CA CYS A 220 4.25 -9.86 -10.53
C CYS A 220 4.69 -10.68 -11.75
N LEU A 221 5.87 -11.29 -11.66
CA LEU A 221 6.42 -12.16 -12.72
C LEU A 221 5.58 -13.42 -12.97
N ALA A 222 4.79 -13.84 -11.98
CA ALA A 222 3.90 -15.01 -12.07
C ALA A 222 2.45 -14.64 -12.41
N GLY A 223 2.16 -13.36 -12.70
CA GLY A 223 0.81 -12.90 -13.03
C GLY A 223 -0.19 -12.95 -11.86
N ILE A 224 0.28 -12.96 -10.61
CA ILE A 224 -0.59 -12.97 -9.43
C ILE A 224 -1.12 -11.56 -9.18
N ASN A 225 -2.42 -11.38 -9.35
CA ASN A 225 -3.11 -10.13 -9.07
C ASN A 225 -3.90 -10.26 -7.74
N PRO A 226 -3.77 -9.32 -6.78
CA PRO A 226 -4.55 -9.34 -5.55
C PRO A 226 -6.05 -9.46 -5.75
N LYS A 227 -6.62 -8.86 -6.82
CA LYS A 227 -8.05 -8.96 -7.10
C LYS A 227 -8.48 -10.41 -7.36
N ASP A 228 -7.66 -11.16 -8.11
CA ASP A 228 -7.99 -12.52 -8.54
C ASP A 228 -7.90 -13.48 -7.34
N VAL A 229 -6.89 -13.31 -6.49
CA VAL A 229 -6.76 -14.08 -5.23
C VAL A 229 -7.96 -13.84 -4.30
N ILE A 230 -8.39 -12.58 -4.14
CA ILE A 230 -9.54 -12.25 -3.28
C ILE A 230 -10.83 -12.85 -3.86
N ASN A 231 -11.03 -12.76 -5.18
CA ASN A 231 -12.22 -13.30 -5.84
C ASN A 231 -12.28 -14.83 -5.76
N ASP A 232 -11.16 -15.52 -5.99
CA ASP A 232 -11.08 -16.98 -5.90
C ASP A 232 -11.42 -17.47 -4.49
N LEU A 233 -10.89 -16.80 -3.46
CA LEU A 233 -11.23 -17.12 -2.06
C LEU A 233 -12.74 -16.99 -1.82
N ARG A 234 -13.36 -15.91 -2.32
CA ARG A 234 -14.80 -15.67 -2.16
C ARG A 234 -15.66 -16.71 -2.89
N MET A 235 -15.31 -17.04 -4.14
CA MET A 235 -16.03 -18.05 -4.92
C MET A 235 -15.98 -19.44 -4.28
N GLU A 236 -14.84 -19.82 -3.68
CA GLU A 236 -14.74 -21.09 -2.97
C GLU A 236 -15.70 -21.17 -1.79
N ASN A 237 -15.82 -20.08 -1.02
CA ASN A 237 -16.75 -20.01 0.10
C ASN A 237 -18.22 -20.08 -0.34
N GLU A 238 -18.58 -19.42 -1.44
CA GLU A 238 -19.94 -19.51 -2.02
C GLU A 238 -20.30 -20.94 -2.43
N ASN A 239 -19.34 -21.73 -2.92
CA ASN A 239 -19.57 -23.14 -3.27
C ASN A 239 -19.65 -24.09 -2.06
N LYS A 240 -19.26 -23.63 -0.85
CA LYS A 240 -19.37 -24.40 0.40
C LYS A 240 -20.72 -24.23 1.10
N LEU A 241 -21.48 -23.19 0.75
CA LEU A 241 -22.80 -22.85 1.29
C LEU A 241 -23.93 -23.49 0.46
#